data_AF-A0A537R0N0-F1
#
_entry.id   AF-A0A537R0N0-F1
#
_cell.length_a   1.000
_cell.length_b   1.000
_cell.length_c   1.000
_cell.angle_alpha   90.00
_cell.angle_beta   90.00
_cell.angle_gamma   90.00
#
_symmetry.space_group_name_H-M   'P 1'
#
loop_
_entity.id
_entity.type
_entity.pdbx_description
1 polymer ?
#
loop_
_entity_poly.entity_id
_entity_poly.type
_entity_poly.pdbx_seq_one_letter_code
_entity_poly.pdbx_strand_id
1 'polypeptide(L)' 'MATSTSTAATGAEAALPIVLVAAVALIDPDGRVLLAQRPEGKHLAGLWEFPGGKVHD' A
#
# COMPACT_ATOMS: atom_id res chain seq x y z
N MET A 1 10.32 43.24 28.55
CA MET A 1 9.02 42.51 28.56
C MET A 1 8.73 42.12 27.11
N ALA A 2 9.33 41.02 26.64
CA ALA A 2 9.20 40.56 25.26
C ALA A 2 8.14 39.46 25.25
N THR A 3 7.00 39.72 24.63
CA THR A 3 5.93 38.74 24.46
C THR A 3 6.31 37.81 23.32
N SER A 4 6.63 36.56 23.67
CA SER A 4 6.84 35.47 22.73
C SER A 4 5.48 35.04 22.16
N THR A 5 5.15 35.47 20.95
CA THR A 5 3.99 34.95 20.22
C THR A 5 4.35 33.58 19.66
N SER A 6 3.88 32.51 20.32
CA SER A 6 3.94 31.16 19.78
C SER A 6 2.87 31.01 18.70
N THR A 7 3.30 31.04 17.43
CA THR A 7 2.47 30.59 16.31
C THR A 7 2.32 29.08 16.44
N ALA A 8 1.14 28.63 16.86
CA ALA A 8 0.77 27.22 16.81
C ALA A 8 0.82 26.76 15.34
N ALA A 9 1.69 25.80 15.06
CA ALA A 9 1.69 25.08 13.81
C ALA A 9 0.39 24.26 13.73
N THR A 10 -0.56 24.70 12.92
CA THR A 10 -1.70 23.87 12.50
C THR A 10 -1.15 22.79 11.58
N GLY A 11 -0.64 21.72 12.18
CA GLY A 11 -0.31 20.48 11.49
C GLY A 11 -1.60 19.76 11.13
N ALA A 12 -2.27 20.20 10.05
CA ALA A 12 -3.14 19.30 9.32
C ALA A 12 -2.22 18.29 8.64
N GLU A 13 -1.94 17.19 9.35
CA GLU A 13 -1.19 16.06 8.82
C GLU A 13 -1.95 15.54 7.60
N ALA A 14 -1.42 15.84 6.41
CA ALA A 14 -2.06 15.49 5.16
C ALA A 14 -2.17 13.96 5.09
N ALA A 15 -3.40 13.45 5.22
CA ALA A 15 -3.67 12.03 5.12
C ALA A 15 -3.19 11.51 3.76
N LEU A 16 -2.41 10.42 3.76
CA LEU A 16 -1.96 9.77 2.54
C LEU A 16 -3.18 9.29 1.72
N PRO A 17 -3.09 9.31 0.38
CA PRO A 17 -4.18 8.84 -0.47
C PRO A 17 -4.45 7.35 -0.21
N ILE A 18 -5.73 7.01 -0.02
CA ILE A 18 -6.18 5.63 0.10
C ILE A 18 -6.26 5.02 -1.32
N VAL A 19 -5.65 3.84 -1.49
CA VAL A 19 -5.70 3.08 -2.75
C VAL A 19 -6.42 1.77 -2.50
N LEU A 20 -7.55 1.55 -3.19
CA LEU A 20 -8.29 0.29 -3.15
C LEU A 20 -7.62 -0.75 -4.05
N VAL A 21 -7.32 -1.91 -3.48
CA VAL A 21 -6.69 -3.05 -4.18
C VAL A 21 -7.50 -4.30 -3.87
N ALA A 22 -7.83 -5.07 -4.90
CA ALA A 22 -8.38 -6.41 -4.76
C ALA A 22 -7.26 -7.44 -4.99
N ALA A 23 -7.22 -8.48 -4.16
CA ALA A 23 -6.29 -9.60 -4.30
C ALA A 23 -7.04 -10.93 -4.15
N VAL A 24 -6.57 -11.98 -4.82
CA VAL A 24 -7.22 -13.30 -4.85
C VAL A 24 -6.26 -14.41 -4.44
N ALA A 25 -6.78 -15.38 -3.69
CA ALA A 25 -6.13 -16.66 -3.45
C ALA A 25 -6.76 -17.71 -4.37
N LEU A 26 -6.04 -18.12 -5.41
CA LEU A 26 -6.44 -19.24 -6.25
C LEU A 26 -5.88 -20.53 -5.65
N ILE A 27 -6.74 -21.52 -5.46
CA ILE A 27 -6.42 -22.77 -4.80
C ILE A 27 -6.60 -23.90 -5.82
N ASP A 28 -5.58 -24.72 -6.01
CA ASP A 28 -5.66 -25.89 -6.88
C ASP A 28 -6.25 -27.13 -6.13
N PRO A 29 -6.59 -28.23 -6.84
CA PRO A 29 -7.16 -29.42 -6.20
C PRO A 29 -6.27 -30.08 -5.13
N ASP A 30 -4.97 -29.81 -5.14
CA ASP A 30 -4.02 -30.31 -4.14
C ASP A 30 -3.89 -29.35 -2.94
N GLY A 31 -4.68 -28.27 -2.91
CA GLY A 31 -4.70 -27.29 -1.82
C GLY A 31 -3.54 -26.28 -1.86
N ARG A 32 -2.79 -26.19 -2.96
CA ARG A 32 -1.72 -25.19 -3.11
C ARG A 32 -2.30 -23.86 -3.53
N VAL A 33 -1.65 -22.77 -3.10
CA VAL A 33 -2.10 -21.40 -3.38
C VAL A 33 -1.18 -20.73 -4.40
N LEU A 34 -1.76 -20.08 -5.41
CA LEU A 34 -1.00 -19.32 -6.39
C LEU A 34 -0.47 -18.02 -5.79
N LEU A 35 0.85 -17.85 -5.83
CA LEU A 35 1.55 -16.60 -5.56
C LEU A 35 2.38 -16.20 -6.78
N ALA A 36 2.48 -14.90 -7.03
CA ALA A 36 3.35 -14.34 -8.05
C ALA A 36 4.60 -13.76 -7.39
N GLN A 37 5.77 -13.94 -8.00
CA GLN A 37 6.97 -13.23 -7.59
C GLN A 37 7.10 -11.96 -8.40
N ARG A 38 7.37 -10.84 -7.71
CA ARG A 38 7.50 -9.55 -8.36
C ARG A 38 8.80 -9.45 -9.17
N PRO A 39 8.75 -9.05 -10.46
CA PRO A 39 9.94 -8.94 -11.30
C PRO A 39 10.92 -7.86 -10.80
N GLU A 40 12.17 -7.98 -11.23
CA GLU A 40 13.22 -7.00 -10.93
C GLU A 40 12.89 -5.61 -11.45
N GLY A 41 13.45 -4.59 -10.79
CA GLY A 41 13.25 -3.19 -11.17
C GLY A 41 11.87 -2.61 -10.79
N LYS A 42 11.04 -3.35 -10.06
CA LYS A 42 9.79 -2.86 -9.47
C LYS A 42 9.95 -2.63 -7.96
N HIS A 43 9.15 -1.72 -7.40
CA HIS A 43 9.06 -1.55 -5.95
C HIS A 43 8.67 -2.90 -5.31
N LEU A 44 9.42 -3.33 -4.29
CA LEU A 44 9.29 -4.65 -3.63
C LEU A 44 9.64 -5.86 -4.50
N ALA A 45 10.57 -5.72 -5.45
CA ALA A 45 11.06 -6.82 -6.29
C ALA A 45 11.51 -8.05 -5.48
N GLY A 46 11.27 -9.25 -6.04
CA GLY A 46 11.67 -10.52 -5.44
C GLY A 46 10.75 -11.03 -4.33
N LEU A 47 9.85 -10.20 -3.79
CA LEU A 47 8.83 -10.64 -2.84
C LEU A 47 7.68 -11.38 -3.54
N TRP A 48 7.01 -12.24 -2.77
CA TRP A 48 5.80 -12.95 -3.20
C TRP A 48 4.55 -12.12 -2.91
N GLU A 49 3.59 -12.16 -3.83
CA GLU A 49 2.31 -11.46 -3.72
C GLU A 49 1.14 -12.32 -4.23
N PHE A 50 -0.05 -12.03 -3.70
CA PHE A 50 -1.28 -12.55 -4.28
C PHE A 50 -1.60 -11.84 -5.60
N PRO A 51 -2.07 -12.57 -6.62
CA PRO A 51 -2.58 -11.96 -7.84
C PRO A 51 -3.69 -10.95 -7.51
N GLY A 52 -3.70 -9.81 -8.20
CA GLY A 52 -4.62 -8.72 -7.88
C GLY A 52 -4.31 -7.43 -8.62
N GLY A 53 -4.99 -6.35 -8.24
CA GLY A 53 -4.82 -5.04 -8.86
C GLY A 53 -5.63 -3.93 -8.20
N LYS A 54 -5.36 -2.69 -8.62
CA LYS A 54 -6.12 -1.51 -8.21
C LYS A 54 -7.55 -1.60 -8.75
N VAL A 55 -8.52 -1.17 -7.95
CA VAL A 55 -9.91 -1.07 -8.39
C VAL A 55 -10.07 0.18 -9.26
N HIS A 56 -10.81 0.05 -10.35
CA HIS A 56 -11.17 1.12 -11.29
C HIS A 56 -12.70 1.26 -11.35
N ASP A 57 -13.20 2.44 -11.72
CA ASP A 57 -14.63 2.76 -11.86
C ASP A 57 -15.30 2.09 -13.08
#